data_AF-A0A1I0BJM9-F1
#
_entry.id   AF-A0A1I0BJM9-F1
#
_cell.length_a   1.000
_cell.length_b   1.000
_cell.length_c   1.000
_cell.angle_alpha   90.00
_cell.angle_beta   90.00
_cell.angle_gamma   90.00
#
_symmetry.space_group_name_H-M   'P 1'
#
loop_
_entity.id
_entity.type
_entity.pdbx_description
1 polymer ?
#
loop_
_entity_poly.entity_id
_entity_poly.type
_entity_poly.pdbx_seq_one_letter_code
_entity_poly.pdbx_strand_id
1 'polypeptide(L)'
;MITDNPILIKAGRKNYSNFKVSINNVEAKKIKRYYTAKQKSDLDYKTSKNQIGVIINLSQELNSKVWNKLNNGGLINEIQQIYHDTCQLNVMSNIEIDAAKKEFDVAMSKEIECIRSRYKEETWDNKTVKPYFFGVIVKNKSFYNCKKIGKKIKYKKMDTSMDYLECAINNWKPIRKEYGKTYCHFYEIIDKSSYDNSKVNRKQIAKIMSEIRKFDSTTKYLFSKTNFDHSIKTAYYLIQREKVIRFIGQLKLNKSTIIYILKKFDTDEYRKYYKTLFKVLFGYPNLSFYEAIKKSKLPIEDLHESEDGKINILGYIFSKKCNF
;
A
#
# COMPACT_ATOMS: atom_id res chain seq x y z
N MET A 1 6.25 -26.46 -13.29
CA MET A 1 5.92 -26.76 -11.89
C MET A 1 6.36 -28.18 -11.62
N ILE A 2 7.35 -28.37 -10.75
CA ILE A 2 7.74 -29.70 -10.27
C ILE A 2 7.00 -29.89 -8.96
N THR A 3 6.16 -30.92 -8.85
CA THR A 3 5.38 -31.19 -7.64
C THR A 3 5.09 -32.69 -7.54
N ASP A 4 5.07 -33.19 -6.32
CA ASP A 4 4.68 -34.54 -5.90
C ASP A 4 3.23 -34.58 -5.37
N ASN A 5 2.52 -33.44 -5.34
CA ASN A 5 1.17 -33.37 -4.80
C ASN A 5 0.20 -34.18 -5.69
N PRO A 6 -0.47 -35.21 -5.13
CA PRO A 6 -1.30 -36.13 -5.92
C PRO A 6 -2.51 -35.45 -6.56
N ILE A 7 -3.05 -34.40 -5.94
CA ILE A 7 -4.19 -33.64 -6.47
C ILE A 7 -3.76 -32.86 -7.72
N LEU A 8 -2.60 -32.19 -7.66
CA LEU A 8 -2.07 -31.43 -8.79
C LEU A 8 -1.67 -32.36 -9.95
N ILE A 9 -1.05 -33.50 -9.65
CA ILE A 9 -0.69 -34.50 -10.65
C ILE A 9 -1.95 -35.06 -11.33
N LYS A 10 -2.99 -35.42 -10.55
CA LYS A 10 -4.26 -35.92 -11.09
C LYS A 10 -4.94 -34.87 -11.97
N ALA A 11 -4.95 -33.60 -11.53
CA ALA A 11 -5.52 -32.50 -12.32
C ALA A 11 -4.74 -32.26 -13.63
N GLY A 12 -3.41 -32.27 -13.59
CA GLY A 12 -2.57 -32.10 -14.78
C GLY A 12 -2.75 -33.23 -15.81
N ARG A 13 -2.88 -34.48 -15.34
CA ARG A 13 -3.10 -35.64 -16.21
C ARG A 13 -4.43 -35.59 -16.98
N LYS A 14 -5.49 -35.01 -16.41
CA LYS A 14 -6.82 -34.93 -17.05
C LYS A 14 -6.79 -34.24 -18.43
N ASN A 15 -5.90 -33.27 -18.62
CA ASN A 15 -5.87 -32.44 -19.82
C ASN A 15 -4.57 -32.57 -20.62
N TYR A 16 -3.78 -33.61 -20.37
CA TYR A 16 -2.45 -33.78 -20.97
C TYR A 16 -2.47 -33.73 -22.51
N SER A 17 -3.48 -34.34 -23.14
CA SER A 17 -3.66 -34.36 -24.60
C SER A 17 -4.36 -33.12 -25.17
N ASN A 18 -5.02 -32.33 -24.32
CA ASN A 18 -5.97 -31.31 -24.76
C ASN A 18 -5.29 -29.95 -24.97
N PHE A 19 -4.23 -29.66 -24.20
CA PHE A 19 -3.53 -28.37 -24.23
C PHE A 19 -2.08 -28.54 -24.70
N LYS A 20 -1.88 -28.37 -26.02
CA LYS A 20 -0.55 -28.42 -26.64
C LYS A 20 0.21 -27.12 -26.43
N VAL A 21 1.51 -27.22 -26.17
CA VAL A 21 2.38 -26.04 -25.99
C VAL A 21 2.53 -25.27 -27.31
N SER A 22 2.39 -23.95 -27.24
CA SER A 22 2.62 -23.06 -28.39
C SER A 22 4.11 -22.99 -28.74
N ILE A 23 4.44 -23.11 -30.02
CA ILE A 23 5.80 -22.95 -30.55
C ILE A 23 5.86 -21.66 -31.37
N ASN A 24 6.91 -20.87 -31.18
CA ASN A 24 7.14 -19.69 -32.00
C ASN A 24 7.75 -20.11 -33.34
N ASN A 25 7.01 -19.91 -34.44
CA ASN A 25 7.46 -20.20 -35.80
C ASN A 25 7.49 -18.93 -36.68
N VAL A 26 7.56 -17.75 -36.06
CA VAL A 26 7.65 -16.47 -36.77
C VAL A 26 9.09 -16.21 -37.18
N GLU A 27 9.31 -15.93 -38.47
CA GLU A 27 10.62 -15.60 -39.00
C GLU A 27 11.17 -14.30 -38.39
N ALA A 28 12.46 -14.30 -38.08
CA ALA A 28 13.11 -13.20 -37.40
C ALA A 28 14.49 -12.94 -37.98
N LYS A 29 14.81 -11.67 -38.24
CA LYS A 29 16.15 -11.26 -38.69
C LYS A 29 17.02 -10.95 -37.47
N LYS A 30 18.11 -11.68 -37.30
CA LYS A 30 19.05 -11.45 -36.19
C LYS A 30 19.89 -10.21 -36.47
N ILE A 31 19.89 -9.26 -35.54
CA ILE A 31 20.62 -8.00 -35.68
C ILE A 31 21.97 -8.13 -34.97
N LYS A 32 23.08 -7.84 -35.66
CA LYS A 32 24.38 -7.65 -35.00
C LYS A 32 24.49 -6.19 -34.53
N ARG A 33 24.58 -5.96 -33.22
CA ARG A 33 24.79 -4.62 -32.64
C ARG A 33 26.22 -4.47 -32.12
N TYR A 34 26.78 -3.28 -32.29
CA TYR A 34 28.13 -2.89 -31.88
C TYR A 34 28.14 -2.01 -30.61
N TYR A 35 26.98 -1.85 -29.95
CA TYR A 35 26.82 -1.14 -28.67
C TYR A 35 27.36 0.30 -28.62
N THR A 36 27.38 0.99 -29.77
CA THR A 36 27.69 2.42 -29.82
C THR A 36 26.58 3.23 -29.14
N ALA A 37 26.90 4.44 -28.66
CA ALA A 37 25.92 5.32 -28.00
C ALA A 37 24.66 5.56 -28.86
N LYS A 38 24.83 5.71 -30.18
CA LYS A 38 23.73 5.85 -31.14
C LYS A 38 22.84 4.60 -31.22
N GLN A 39 23.44 3.40 -31.26
CA GLN A 39 22.68 2.14 -31.30
C GLN A 39 21.98 1.83 -29.98
N LYS A 40 22.58 2.22 -28.84
CA LYS A 40 21.94 2.11 -27.52
C LYS A 40 20.71 3.01 -27.44
N SER A 41 20.83 4.28 -27.85
CA SER A 41 19.71 5.23 -27.88
C SER A 41 18.57 4.78 -28.82
N ASP A 42 18.88 4.26 -30.01
CA ASP A 42 17.87 3.70 -30.93
C ASP A 42 17.15 2.47 -30.33
N LEU A 43 17.91 1.57 -29.67
CA LEU A 43 17.33 0.41 -28.99
C LEU A 43 16.42 0.83 -27.84
N ASP A 44 16.84 1.78 -27.01
CA ASP A 44 16.04 2.30 -25.91
C ASP A 44 14.76 2.96 -26.44
N TYR A 45 14.85 3.75 -27.51
CA TYR A 45 13.69 4.34 -28.16
C TYR A 45 12.71 3.27 -28.68
N LYS A 46 13.20 2.25 -29.40
CA LYS A 46 12.37 1.16 -29.94
C LYS A 46 11.74 0.30 -28.85
N THR A 47 12.45 0.04 -27.75
CA THR A 47 11.97 -0.79 -26.64
C THR A 47 11.13 -0.03 -25.61
N SER A 48 11.17 1.32 -25.63
CA SER A 48 10.40 2.17 -24.71
C SER A 48 8.89 1.98 -24.81
N LYS A 49 8.37 1.58 -26.00
CA LYS A 49 6.94 1.33 -26.24
C LYS A 49 6.64 -0.16 -26.40
N ASN A 50 7.01 -0.98 -25.41
CA ASN A 50 6.66 -2.39 -25.42
C ASN A 50 5.17 -2.63 -25.12
N GLN A 51 4.61 -3.69 -25.71
CA GLN A 51 3.21 -4.11 -25.52
C GLN A 51 3.06 -5.29 -24.56
N ILE A 52 4.14 -5.70 -23.89
CA ILE A 52 4.19 -6.88 -23.00
C ILE A 52 3.06 -6.84 -21.96
N GLY A 53 2.92 -5.71 -21.24
CA GLY A 53 1.87 -5.57 -20.23
C GLY A 53 0.45 -5.67 -20.81
N VAL A 54 0.25 -5.21 -22.04
CA VAL A 54 -1.04 -5.26 -22.73
C VAL A 54 -1.37 -6.70 -23.14
N ILE A 55 -0.39 -7.42 -23.68
CA ILE A 55 -0.49 -8.84 -24.08
C ILE A 55 -0.77 -9.72 -22.86
N ILE A 56 -0.02 -9.54 -21.77
CA ILE A 56 -0.19 -10.33 -20.55
C ILE A 56 -1.59 -10.13 -19.96
N ASN A 57 -2.06 -8.88 -19.86
CA ASN A 57 -3.40 -8.61 -19.35
C ASN A 57 -4.49 -9.26 -20.22
N LEU A 58 -4.36 -9.20 -21.55
CA LEU A 58 -5.30 -9.84 -22.46
C LEU A 58 -5.25 -11.37 -22.34
N SER A 59 -4.05 -11.95 -22.19
CA SER A 59 -3.86 -13.39 -21.97
C SER A 59 -4.50 -13.85 -20.67
N GLN A 60 -4.37 -13.09 -19.57
CA GLN A 60 -5.04 -13.39 -18.31
C GLN A 60 -6.57 -13.31 -18.43
N GLU A 61 -7.08 -12.35 -19.21
CA GLU A 61 -8.51 -12.21 -19.50
C GLU A 61 -9.04 -13.43 -20.28
N LEU A 62 -8.38 -13.83 -21.37
CA LEU A 62 -8.79 -14.99 -22.17
C LEU A 62 -8.68 -16.30 -21.40
N ASN A 63 -7.61 -16.51 -20.64
CA ASN A 63 -7.47 -17.68 -19.77
C ASN A 63 -8.61 -17.75 -18.74
N SER A 64 -9.05 -16.61 -18.20
CA SER A 64 -10.19 -16.58 -17.29
C SER A 64 -11.47 -17.03 -17.98
N LYS A 65 -11.68 -16.66 -19.24
CA LYS A 65 -12.83 -17.12 -20.05
C LYS A 65 -12.77 -18.61 -20.35
N VAL A 66 -11.60 -19.15 -20.69
CA VAL A 66 -11.38 -20.58 -20.93
C VAL A 66 -11.79 -21.39 -19.70
N TRP A 67 -11.24 -21.04 -18.53
CA TRP A 67 -11.52 -21.79 -17.30
C TRP A 67 -12.95 -21.60 -16.82
N ASN A 68 -13.53 -20.40 -16.96
CA ASN A 68 -14.94 -20.18 -16.66
C ASN A 68 -15.86 -21.08 -17.48
N LYS A 69 -15.59 -21.23 -18.79
CA LYS A 69 -16.38 -22.11 -19.66
C LYS A 69 -16.24 -23.57 -19.24
N LEU A 70 -15.00 -24.06 -19.05
CA LEU A 70 -14.75 -25.45 -18.67
C LEU A 70 -15.36 -25.81 -17.32
N ASN A 71 -15.24 -24.93 -16.31
CA ASN A 71 -15.77 -25.18 -14.98
C ASN A 71 -17.31 -25.18 -14.94
N ASN A 72 -17.95 -24.51 -15.91
CA ASN A 72 -19.40 -24.48 -16.09
C ASN A 72 -19.91 -25.52 -17.12
N GLY A 73 -19.11 -26.57 -17.42
CA GLY A 73 -19.54 -27.69 -18.25
C GLY A 73 -19.35 -27.52 -19.76
N GLY A 74 -18.67 -26.46 -20.20
CA GLY A 74 -18.37 -26.23 -21.62
C GLY A 74 -17.44 -27.29 -22.21
N LEU A 75 -17.60 -27.54 -23.52
CA LEU A 75 -16.81 -28.54 -24.23
C LEU A 75 -15.44 -27.99 -24.65
N ILE A 76 -14.44 -28.87 -24.78
CA ILE A 76 -13.08 -28.48 -25.21
C ILE A 76 -13.12 -27.78 -26.58
N ASN A 77 -13.96 -28.26 -27.50
CA ASN A 77 -14.09 -27.66 -28.84
C ASN A 77 -14.57 -26.20 -28.80
N GLU A 78 -15.36 -25.81 -27.79
CA GLU A 78 -15.91 -24.45 -27.64
C GLU A 78 -14.89 -23.45 -27.10
N ILE A 79 -13.82 -23.93 -26.47
CA ILE A 79 -12.71 -23.11 -25.98
C ILE A 79 -11.51 -23.13 -26.93
N GLN A 80 -11.48 -24.02 -27.91
CA GLN A 80 -10.34 -24.27 -28.78
C GLN A 80 -9.83 -22.98 -29.45
N GLN A 81 -10.74 -22.15 -29.96
CA GLN A 81 -10.37 -20.86 -30.56
C GLN A 81 -9.77 -19.88 -29.53
N ILE A 82 -10.34 -19.79 -28.33
CA ILE A 82 -9.84 -18.93 -27.26
C ILE A 82 -8.44 -19.40 -26.82
N TYR A 83 -8.26 -20.72 -26.77
CA TYR A 83 -6.98 -21.33 -26.45
C TYR A 83 -5.93 -21.02 -27.52
N HIS A 84 -6.27 -21.16 -28.81
CA HIS A 84 -5.38 -20.78 -29.92
C HIS A 84 -4.97 -19.30 -29.86
N ASP A 85 -5.92 -18.39 -29.61
CA ASP A 85 -5.61 -16.97 -29.49
C ASP A 85 -4.77 -16.68 -28.23
N THR A 86 -4.95 -17.45 -27.15
CA THR A 86 -4.09 -17.39 -25.95
C THR A 86 -2.66 -17.87 -26.26
N CYS A 87 -2.52 -18.93 -27.05
CA CYS A 87 -1.23 -19.41 -27.57
C CYS A 87 -0.56 -18.35 -28.47
N GLN A 88 -1.35 -17.66 -29.32
CA GLN A 88 -0.85 -16.57 -30.13
C GLN A 88 -0.33 -15.43 -29.24
N LEU A 89 -1.06 -15.03 -28.20
CA LEU A 89 -0.61 -14.02 -27.23
C LEU A 89 0.69 -14.45 -26.52
N ASN A 90 0.86 -15.74 -26.22
CA ASN A 90 2.11 -16.24 -25.66
C ASN A 90 3.28 -16.03 -26.64
N VAL A 91 3.11 -16.39 -27.91
CA VAL A 91 4.12 -16.16 -28.96
C VAL A 91 4.41 -14.67 -29.14
N MET A 92 3.38 -13.83 -29.16
CA MET A 92 3.50 -12.37 -29.24
C MET A 92 4.30 -11.79 -28.07
N SER A 93 4.11 -12.31 -26.85
CA SER A 93 4.89 -11.88 -25.69
C SER A 93 6.37 -12.23 -25.82
N ASN A 94 6.69 -13.40 -26.38
CA ASN A 94 8.06 -13.81 -26.66
C ASN A 94 8.70 -12.93 -27.75
N ILE A 95 7.93 -12.56 -28.78
CA ILE A 95 8.38 -11.66 -29.84
C ILE A 95 8.72 -10.28 -29.28
N GLU A 96 7.86 -9.70 -28.43
CA GLU A 96 8.12 -8.40 -27.80
C GLU A 96 9.40 -8.40 -26.94
N ILE A 97 9.66 -9.50 -26.22
CA ILE A 97 10.89 -9.65 -25.42
C ILE A 97 12.11 -9.78 -26.35
N ASP A 98 12.00 -10.58 -27.41
CA ASP A 98 13.08 -10.81 -28.37
C ASP A 98 13.31 -9.63 -29.33
N ALA A 99 12.39 -8.67 -29.42
CA ALA A 99 12.52 -7.47 -30.25
C ALA A 99 13.76 -6.64 -29.89
N ALA A 100 14.25 -6.77 -28.65
CA ALA A 100 15.52 -6.20 -28.23
C ALA A 100 16.74 -6.82 -28.92
N LYS A 101 16.61 -7.97 -29.60
CA LYS A 101 17.72 -8.73 -30.21
C LYS A 101 17.48 -9.08 -31.69
N LYS A 102 16.22 -9.17 -32.11
CA LYS A 102 15.80 -9.59 -33.44
C LYS A 102 14.78 -8.58 -33.99
N GLU A 103 14.73 -8.47 -35.31
CA GLU A 103 13.69 -7.74 -36.02
C GLU A 103 12.63 -8.72 -36.51
N PHE A 104 11.37 -8.39 -36.25
CA PHE A 104 10.20 -9.16 -36.64
C PHE A 104 9.30 -8.28 -37.50
N ASP A 105 8.77 -8.82 -38.59
CA ASP A 105 7.81 -8.13 -39.46
C ASP A 105 6.37 -8.42 -39.00
N VAL A 106 6.02 -7.94 -37.81
CA VAL A 106 4.71 -8.19 -37.18
C VAL A 106 4.13 -6.89 -36.63
N ALA A 107 2.89 -6.58 -37.03
CA ALA A 107 2.15 -5.43 -36.53
C ALA A 107 1.46 -5.76 -35.18
N MET A 108 2.23 -5.74 -34.09
CA MET A 108 1.77 -6.16 -32.75
C MET A 108 0.46 -5.50 -32.31
N SER A 109 0.33 -4.18 -32.47
CA SER A 109 -0.88 -3.44 -32.07
C SER A 109 -2.15 -3.91 -32.78
N LYS A 110 -2.05 -4.24 -34.08
CA LYS A 110 -3.18 -4.71 -34.89
C LYS A 110 -3.63 -6.10 -34.45
N GLU A 111 -2.68 -6.99 -34.19
CA GLU A 111 -2.97 -8.35 -33.69
C GLU A 111 -3.65 -8.30 -32.32
N ILE A 112 -3.15 -7.47 -31.40
CA ILE A 112 -3.76 -7.27 -30.08
C ILE A 112 -5.20 -6.75 -30.22
N GLU A 113 -5.43 -5.79 -31.11
CA GLU A 113 -6.75 -5.20 -31.34
C GLU A 113 -7.73 -6.21 -31.97
N CYS A 114 -7.26 -7.03 -32.91
CA CYS A 114 -8.04 -8.12 -33.52
C CYS A 114 -8.50 -9.16 -32.48
N ILE A 115 -7.59 -9.62 -31.63
CA ILE A 115 -7.93 -10.56 -30.56
C ILE A 115 -8.86 -9.89 -29.54
N ARG A 116 -8.60 -8.64 -29.17
CA ARG A 116 -9.41 -7.91 -28.19
C ARG A 116 -10.85 -7.69 -28.69
N SER A 117 -11.04 -7.32 -29.95
CA SER A 117 -12.37 -7.07 -30.52
C SER A 117 -13.20 -8.35 -30.58
N ARG A 118 -12.57 -9.49 -30.93
CA ARG A 118 -13.22 -10.81 -30.99
C ARG A 118 -13.84 -11.24 -29.67
N TYR A 119 -13.16 -10.94 -28.55
CA TYR A 119 -13.60 -11.37 -27.21
C TYR A 119 -14.18 -10.24 -26.38
N LYS A 120 -14.55 -9.12 -27.00
CA LYS A 120 -15.15 -8.00 -26.29
C LYS A 120 -16.57 -8.38 -25.84
N GLU A 121 -16.77 -8.49 -24.53
CA GLU A 121 -18.08 -8.69 -23.94
C GLU A 121 -18.58 -7.37 -23.34
N GLU A 122 -19.77 -6.95 -23.75
CA GLU A 122 -20.42 -5.76 -23.22
C GLU A 122 -21.72 -6.14 -22.50
N THR A 123 -21.97 -5.48 -21.38
CA THR A 123 -23.25 -5.54 -20.68
C THR A 123 -24.27 -4.66 -21.42
N TRP A 124 -25.57 -4.87 -21.18
CA TRP A 124 -26.66 -4.00 -21.67
C TRP A 124 -26.42 -2.49 -21.44
N ASP A 125 -25.68 -2.15 -20.39
CA ASP A 125 -25.20 -0.80 -20.04
C ASP A 125 -24.05 -0.25 -20.92
N ASN A 126 -23.64 -0.92 -22.00
CA ASN A 126 -22.41 -0.64 -22.77
C ASN A 126 -21.12 -0.65 -21.91
N LYS A 127 -21.09 -1.48 -20.86
CA LYS A 127 -19.90 -1.68 -20.01
C LYS A 127 -19.15 -2.93 -20.41
N THR A 128 -17.85 -2.81 -20.63
CA THR A 128 -16.99 -3.97 -20.93
C THR A 128 -16.86 -4.86 -19.70
N VAL A 129 -17.06 -6.16 -19.87
CA VAL A 129 -16.93 -7.15 -18.80
C VAL A 129 -15.49 -7.60 -18.69
N LYS A 130 -14.93 -7.61 -17.47
CA LYS A 130 -13.58 -8.08 -17.18
C LYS A 130 -13.55 -9.00 -15.95
N PRO A 131 -12.54 -9.88 -15.81
CA PRO A 131 -12.35 -10.70 -14.62
C PRO A 131 -12.28 -9.89 -13.32
N TYR A 132 -12.78 -10.45 -12.23
CA TYR A 132 -12.93 -9.76 -10.94
C TYR A 132 -11.62 -9.22 -10.38
N PHE A 133 -10.54 -10.00 -10.46
CA PHE A 133 -9.23 -9.65 -9.88
C PHE A 133 -8.63 -8.37 -10.47
N PHE A 134 -8.93 -8.03 -11.73
CA PHE A 134 -8.52 -6.73 -12.29
C PHE A 134 -9.12 -5.55 -11.51
N GLY A 135 -10.34 -5.71 -10.99
CA GLY A 135 -10.98 -4.71 -10.15
C GLY A 135 -10.26 -4.51 -8.82
N VAL A 136 -9.70 -5.58 -8.24
CA VAL A 136 -8.90 -5.52 -7.01
C VAL A 136 -7.61 -4.73 -7.23
N ILE A 137 -6.91 -5.01 -8.34
CA ILE A 137 -5.69 -4.29 -8.72
C ILE A 137 -5.98 -2.80 -8.94
N VAL A 138 -7.08 -2.47 -9.62
CA VAL A 138 -7.47 -1.07 -9.88
C VAL A 138 -7.81 -0.32 -8.59
N LYS A 139 -8.50 -0.97 -7.64
CA LYS A 139 -8.79 -0.40 -6.32
C LYS A 139 -7.50 -0.10 -5.55
N ASN A 140 -6.53 -1.01 -5.59
CA ASN A 140 -5.26 -0.84 -4.87
C ASN A 140 -4.35 0.23 -5.50
N LYS A 141 -4.41 0.43 -6.83
CA LYS A 141 -3.55 1.39 -7.56
C LYS A 141 -3.97 2.85 -7.42
N SER A 142 -5.21 3.19 -7.08
CA SER A 142 -5.65 4.59 -7.05
C SER A 142 -6.93 4.84 -6.24
N PHE A 143 -6.84 5.49 -5.09
CA PHE A 143 -8.02 6.03 -4.38
C PHE A 143 -8.79 7.10 -5.19
N TYR A 144 -8.17 7.73 -6.19
CA TYR A 144 -8.70 8.95 -6.85
C TYR A 144 -9.37 8.71 -8.22
N ASN A 145 -9.08 7.63 -8.94
CA ASN A 145 -9.56 7.40 -10.32
C ASN A 145 -10.63 6.29 -10.48
N CYS A 146 -11.02 5.61 -9.40
CA CYS A 146 -12.01 4.53 -9.45
C CYS A 146 -13.37 4.99 -10.00
N LYS A 147 -13.75 6.27 -9.80
CA LYS A 147 -15.07 6.80 -10.22
C LYS A 147 -15.25 6.93 -11.73
N LYS A 148 -14.18 7.12 -12.53
CA LYS A 148 -14.28 7.21 -14.01
C LYS A 148 -14.08 5.84 -14.68
N ILE A 149 -13.13 5.05 -14.20
CA ILE A 149 -12.82 3.73 -14.78
C ILE A 149 -13.91 2.70 -14.44
N GLY A 150 -14.47 2.74 -13.23
CA GLY A 150 -15.58 1.87 -12.81
C GLY A 150 -16.90 2.13 -13.53
N LYS A 151 -17.05 3.27 -14.23
CA LYS A 151 -18.26 3.56 -15.04
C LYS A 151 -18.29 2.81 -16.36
N LYS A 152 -17.14 2.45 -16.94
CA LYS A 152 -17.04 1.78 -18.26
C LYS A 152 -16.76 0.28 -18.17
N ILE A 153 -16.28 -0.22 -17.03
CA ILE A 153 -15.85 -1.62 -16.86
C ILE A 153 -16.64 -2.26 -15.74
N LYS A 154 -17.24 -3.42 -16.02
CA LYS A 154 -17.90 -4.28 -15.04
C LYS A 154 -16.99 -5.47 -14.71
N TYR A 155 -16.59 -5.60 -13.45
CA TYR A 155 -15.76 -6.71 -12.98
C TYR A 155 -16.65 -7.87 -12.52
N LYS A 156 -16.45 -9.07 -13.09
CA LYS A 156 -17.26 -10.27 -12.84
C LYS A 156 -16.37 -11.44 -12.42
N LYS A 157 -16.82 -12.24 -11.44
CA LYS A 157 -16.17 -13.51 -11.08
C LYS A 157 -16.33 -14.52 -12.22
N MET A 158 -15.29 -15.32 -12.48
CA MET A 158 -15.20 -16.22 -13.63
C MET A 158 -14.85 -17.66 -13.21
N ASP A 159 -15.26 -18.07 -12.01
CA ASP A 159 -15.00 -19.40 -11.43
C ASP A 159 -13.55 -19.87 -11.58
N THR A 160 -12.60 -18.94 -11.46
CA THR A 160 -11.17 -19.20 -11.63
C THR A 160 -10.46 -19.37 -10.29
N SER A 161 -9.24 -19.94 -10.30
CA SER A 161 -8.37 -20.03 -9.12
C SER A 161 -8.17 -18.68 -8.43
N MET A 162 -8.08 -17.59 -9.20
CA MET A 162 -7.93 -16.24 -8.65
C MET A 162 -9.19 -15.79 -7.90
N ASP A 163 -10.38 -16.17 -8.34
CA ASP A 163 -11.63 -15.86 -7.62
C ASP A 163 -11.69 -16.59 -6.27
N TYR A 164 -11.27 -17.86 -6.23
CA TYR A 164 -11.19 -18.63 -4.97
C TYR A 164 -10.16 -18.04 -4.01
N LEU A 165 -9.00 -17.62 -4.52
CA LEU A 165 -7.97 -16.95 -3.73
C LEU A 165 -8.50 -15.63 -3.14
N GLU A 166 -9.15 -14.81 -3.95
CA GLU A 166 -9.77 -13.56 -3.49
C GLU A 166 -10.86 -13.82 -2.45
N CYS A 167 -11.66 -14.88 -2.61
CA CYS A 167 -12.64 -15.25 -1.58
C CYS A 167 -11.95 -15.66 -0.27
N ALA A 168 -10.89 -16.46 -0.33
CA ALA A 168 -10.12 -16.85 0.85
C ALA A 168 -9.47 -15.65 1.57
N ILE A 169 -8.89 -14.71 0.80
CA ILE A 169 -8.30 -13.48 1.34
C ILE A 169 -9.37 -12.60 1.99
N ASN A 170 -10.52 -12.40 1.33
CA ASN A 170 -11.59 -11.58 1.88
C ASN A 170 -12.26 -12.21 3.11
N ASN A 171 -12.31 -13.53 3.18
CA ASN A 171 -12.83 -14.26 4.35
C ASN A 171 -11.81 -14.29 5.50
N TRP A 172 -10.52 -14.11 5.21
CA TRP A 172 -9.48 -14.01 6.22
C TRP A 172 -9.64 -12.70 6.99
N LYS A 173 -10.26 -12.78 8.16
CA LYS A 173 -10.21 -11.72 9.16
C LYS A 173 -8.95 -11.95 9.98
N PRO A 174 -8.02 -10.98 10.07
CA PRO A 174 -6.98 -11.09 11.08
C PRO A 174 -7.70 -11.23 12.42
N ILE A 175 -7.36 -12.27 13.18
CA ILE A 175 -7.76 -12.39 14.58
C ILE A 175 -7.12 -11.17 15.25
N ARG A 176 -7.86 -10.07 15.33
CA ARG A 176 -7.53 -8.97 16.22
C ARG A 176 -7.74 -9.59 17.60
N LYS A 177 -6.69 -10.18 18.16
CA LYS A 177 -6.62 -10.31 19.61
C LYS A 177 -6.83 -8.88 20.11
N GLU A 178 -7.99 -8.62 20.67
CA GLU A 178 -8.21 -7.48 21.56
C GLU A 178 -7.31 -7.74 22.76
N TYR A 179 -6.00 -7.57 22.60
CA TYR A 179 -5.19 -7.14 23.71
C TYR A 179 -5.88 -5.86 24.16
N GLY A 180 -6.56 -5.90 25.29
CA GLY A 180 -7.09 -4.70 25.92
C GLY A 180 -5.93 -3.72 25.97
N LYS A 181 -5.93 -2.74 25.06
CA LYS A 181 -4.80 -1.82 24.92
C LYS A 181 -4.82 -0.97 26.17
N THR A 182 -4.07 -1.38 27.18
CA THR A 182 -3.69 -0.52 28.31
C THR A 182 -2.76 0.52 27.72
N TYR A 183 -3.33 1.62 27.26
CA TYR A 183 -2.55 2.76 26.81
C TYR A 183 -1.82 3.31 28.03
N CYS A 184 -0.49 3.26 28.02
CA CYS A 184 0.29 3.98 29.02
C CYS A 184 0.17 5.48 28.77
N HIS A 185 0.11 6.24 29.85
CA HIS A 185 0.08 7.69 29.79
C HIS A 185 1.47 8.22 29.45
N PHE A 186 1.58 9.25 28.62
CA PHE A 186 2.91 9.74 28.20
C PHE A 186 3.72 10.31 29.36
N TYR A 187 3.04 10.84 30.37
CA TYR A 187 3.66 11.21 31.64
C TYR A 187 4.40 10.05 32.34
N GLU A 188 3.99 8.79 32.12
CA GLU A 188 4.62 7.61 32.72
C GLU A 188 5.96 7.25 32.08
N ILE A 189 6.19 7.70 30.85
CA ILE A 189 7.41 7.41 30.08
C ILE A 189 8.58 8.31 30.55
N ILE A 190 8.27 9.45 31.16
CA ILE A 190 9.28 10.45 31.54
C ILE A 190 9.85 10.16 32.92
N ASP A 191 11.16 10.31 33.06
CA ASP A 191 11.89 10.24 34.33
C ASP A 191 11.39 11.28 35.36
N LYS A 192 10.88 10.78 36.48
CA LYS A 192 10.29 11.54 37.58
C LYS A 192 11.25 11.81 38.74
N SER A 193 12.48 11.30 38.69
CA SER A 193 13.47 11.37 39.79
C SER A 193 13.70 12.78 40.34
N SER A 194 13.61 13.80 39.48
CA SER A 194 13.83 15.20 39.83
C SER A 194 12.54 16.03 39.91
N TYR A 195 11.37 15.40 40.05
CA TYR A 195 10.09 16.11 40.14
C TYR A 195 9.87 16.67 41.55
N ASP A 196 9.65 17.98 41.62
CA ASP A 196 9.34 18.69 42.85
C ASP A 196 8.10 19.56 42.64
N ASN A 197 7.04 19.28 43.41
CA ASN A 197 5.76 19.96 43.32
C ASN A 197 5.85 21.43 43.78
N SER A 198 6.81 21.78 44.65
CA SER A 198 7.01 23.15 45.14
C SER A 198 7.56 24.08 44.04
N LYS A 199 8.34 23.53 43.11
CA LYS A 199 8.98 24.26 42.00
C LYS A 199 8.08 24.44 40.76
N VAL A 200 6.80 24.05 40.85
CA VAL A 200 5.84 24.10 39.75
C VAL A 200 5.27 25.52 39.60
N ASN A 201 5.51 26.15 38.44
CA ASN A 201 4.93 27.46 38.14
C ASN A 201 3.48 27.35 37.65
N ARG A 202 2.53 27.30 38.60
CA ARG A 202 1.09 27.18 38.31
C ARG A 202 0.52 28.34 37.48
N LYS A 203 1.06 29.56 37.63
CA LYS A 203 0.63 30.74 36.86
C LYS A 203 0.94 30.59 35.37
N GLN A 204 2.13 30.07 35.03
CA GLN A 204 2.50 29.79 33.64
C GLN A 204 1.62 28.70 33.03
N ILE A 205 1.31 27.64 33.80
CA ILE A 205 0.44 26.54 33.34
C ILE A 205 -0.97 27.04 33.01
N ALA A 206 -1.54 27.89 33.86
CA ALA A 206 -2.85 28.48 33.62
C ALA A 206 -2.88 29.31 32.33
N LYS A 207 -1.83 30.11 32.07
CA LYS A 207 -1.67 30.89 30.83
C LYS A 207 -1.59 29.99 29.59
N ILE A 208 -0.76 28.94 29.64
CA ILE A 208 -0.64 27.97 28.55
C ILE A 208 -1.99 27.32 28.26
N MET A 209 -2.72 26.91 29.30
CA MET A 209 -4.05 26.32 29.11
C MET A 209 -5.06 27.30 28.52
N SER A 210 -5.06 28.56 28.94
CA SER A 210 -5.98 29.55 28.37
C SER A 210 -5.74 29.76 26.88
N GLU A 211 -4.48 29.80 26.44
CA GLU A 211 -4.14 29.98 25.02
C GLU A 211 -4.50 28.75 24.17
N ILE A 212 -4.28 27.53 24.69
CA ILE A 212 -4.68 26.30 24.00
C ILE A 212 -6.21 26.22 23.88
N ARG A 213 -6.96 26.60 24.93
CA ARG A 213 -8.43 26.64 24.90
C ARG A 213 -8.95 27.64 23.87
N LYS A 214 -8.35 28.84 23.82
CA LYS A 214 -8.67 29.85 22.79
C LYS A 214 -8.43 29.29 21.40
N PHE A 215 -7.23 28.75 21.12
CA PHE A 215 -6.89 28.18 19.83
C PHE A 215 -7.85 27.07 19.37
N ASP A 216 -8.24 26.15 20.26
CA ASP A 216 -9.18 25.08 19.94
C ASP A 216 -10.58 25.63 19.61
N SER A 217 -11.07 26.61 20.39
CA SER A 217 -12.36 27.25 20.11
C SER A 217 -12.36 28.00 18.76
N THR A 218 -11.30 28.75 18.45
CA THR A 218 -11.14 29.45 17.17
C THR A 218 -11.05 28.47 16.01
N THR A 219 -10.34 27.35 16.18
CA THR A 219 -10.22 26.30 15.16
C THR A 219 -11.56 25.65 14.88
N LYS A 220 -12.30 25.26 15.93
CA LYS A 220 -13.65 24.68 15.78
C LYS A 220 -14.59 25.63 15.05
N TYR A 221 -14.55 26.91 15.40
CA TYR A 221 -15.34 27.94 14.75
C TYR A 221 -14.97 28.16 13.26
N LEU A 222 -13.67 28.14 12.94
CA LEU A 222 -13.20 28.28 11.56
C LEU A 222 -13.70 27.13 10.67
N PHE A 223 -13.64 25.90 11.19
CA PHE A 223 -14.03 24.70 10.44
C PHE A 223 -15.55 24.44 10.45
N SER A 224 -16.32 25.05 11.35
CA SER A 224 -17.79 24.98 11.33
C SER A 224 -18.43 25.90 10.28
N LYS A 225 -17.77 26.99 9.88
CA LYS A 225 -18.29 27.90 8.85
C LYS A 225 -18.09 27.32 7.44
N THR A 226 -19.17 27.18 6.67
CA THR A 226 -19.16 26.65 5.29
C THR A 226 -18.62 27.64 4.25
N ASN A 227 -18.56 28.93 4.57
CA ASN A 227 -18.38 30.00 3.57
C ASN A 227 -16.94 30.25 3.10
N PHE A 228 -15.94 29.58 3.69
CA PHE A 228 -14.54 29.71 3.24
C PHE A 228 -14.07 28.46 2.53
N ASP A 229 -13.32 28.66 1.45
CA ASP A 229 -12.60 27.59 0.78
C ASP A 229 -11.62 26.87 1.73
N HIS A 230 -11.41 25.59 1.48
CA HIS A 230 -10.61 24.72 2.33
C HIS A 230 -9.14 25.19 2.41
N SER A 231 -8.62 25.74 1.30
CA SER A 231 -7.26 26.28 1.22
C SER A 231 -7.05 27.44 2.22
N ILE A 232 -7.98 28.39 2.24
CA ILE A 232 -7.96 29.58 3.10
C ILE A 232 -8.10 29.19 4.57
N LYS A 233 -9.00 28.25 4.89
CA LYS A 233 -9.14 27.69 6.25
C LYS A 233 -7.83 27.07 6.74
N THR A 234 -7.15 26.33 5.87
CA THR A 234 -5.87 25.69 6.20
C THR A 234 -4.77 26.71 6.45
N ALA A 235 -4.66 27.74 5.61
CA ALA A 235 -3.70 28.83 5.80
C ALA A 235 -3.91 29.56 7.15
N TYR A 236 -5.16 29.91 7.47
CA TYR A 236 -5.49 30.57 8.74
C TYR A 236 -5.19 29.69 9.95
N TYR A 237 -5.51 28.39 9.87
CA TYR A 237 -5.18 27.41 10.91
C TYR A 237 -3.66 27.35 11.18
N LEU A 238 -2.84 27.34 10.13
CA LEU A 238 -1.38 27.31 10.26
C LEU A 238 -0.84 28.56 10.96
N ILE A 239 -1.33 29.75 10.58
CA ILE A 239 -0.94 31.03 11.20
C ILE A 239 -1.29 31.02 12.69
N GLN A 240 -2.51 30.61 13.05
CA GLN A 240 -2.93 30.57 14.45
C GLN A 240 -2.11 29.54 15.25
N ARG A 241 -1.79 28.40 14.63
CA ARG A 241 -0.94 27.38 15.26
C ARG A 241 0.45 27.92 15.54
N GLU A 242 1.04 28.62 14.59
CA GLU A 242 2.38 29.21 14.73
C GLU A 242 2.43 30.26 15.85
N LYS A 243 1.39 31.09 16.00
CA LYS A 243 1.28 32.04 17.11
C LYS A 243 1.34 31.35 18.47
N VAL A 244 0.61 30.25 18.65
CA VAL A 244 0.60 29.47 19.90
C VAL A 244 1.96 28.81 20.14
N ILE A 245 2.58 28.25 19.09
CA ILE A 245 3.93 27.67 19.15
C ILE A 245 4.95 28.71 19.61
N ARG A 246 4.94 29.91 19.01
CA ARG A 246 5.86 30.99 19.35
C ARG A 246 5.67 31.49 20.79
N PHE A 247 4.41 31.61 21.23
CA PHE A 247 4.10 31.99 22.62
C PHE A 247 4.65 30.98 23.62
N ILE A 248 4.43 29.68 23.42
CA ILE A 248 4.96 28.65 24.32
C ILE A 248 6.49 28.58 24.24
N GLY A 249 7.07 28.75 23.05
CA GLY A 249 8.51 28.72 22.83
C GLY A 249 9.28 29.82 23.57
N GLN A 250 8.66 30.99 23.78
CA GLN A 250 9.26 32.09 24.55
C GLN A 250 9.30 31.81 26.08
N LEU A 251 8.53 30.83 26.56
CA LEU A 251 8.47 30.52 27.99
C LEU A 251 9.61 29.56 28.37
N LYS A 252 10.49 29.99 29.28
CA LYS A 252 11.42 29.08 29.96
C LYS A 252 10.64 28.22 30.95
N LEU A 253 10.43 26.94 30.62
CA LEU A 253 9.71 25.98 31.44
C LEU A 253 10.70 25.12 32.24
N ASN A 254 10.51 25.08 33.56
CA ASN A 254 11.26 24.19 34.44
C ASN A 254 10.80 22.72 34.24
N LYS A 255 11.69 21.74 34.48
CA LYS A 255 11.40 20.30 34.35
C LYS A 255 10.17 19.87 35.16
N SER A 256 10.02 20.37 36.41
CA SER A 256 8.83 20.11 37.23
C SER A 256 7.53 20.66 36.61
N THR A 257 7.59 21.83 35.97
CA THR A 257 6.44 22.46 35.30
C THR A 257 6.02 21.67 34.07
N ILE A 258 6.97 21.15 33.30
CA ILE A 258 6.73 20.28 32.13
C ILE A 258 6.06 18.97 32.55
N ILE A 259 6.64 18.30 33.55
CA ILE A 259 6.14 17.03 34.11
C ILE A 259 4.71 17.21 34.63
N TYR A 260 4.44 18.32 35.34
CA TYR A 260 3.10 18.63 35.81
C TYR A 260 2.10 18.94 34.68
N ILE A 261 2.54 19.65 33.63
CA ILE A 261 1.74 19.91 32.44
C ILE A 261 1.25 18.57 31.86
N LEU A 262 2.17 17.63 31.59
CA LEU A 262 1.82 16.34 31.01
C LEU A 262 0.87 15.53 31.90
N LYS A 263 1.11 15.51 33.21
CA LYS A 263 0.20 14.89 34.19
C LYS A 263 -1.22 15.46 34.11
N LYS A 264 -1.36 16.79 34.00
CA LYS A 264 -2.67 17.46 33.86
C LYS A 264 -3.39 17.07 32.57
N PHE A 265 -2.66 16.84 31.48
CA PHE A 265 -3.26 16.50 30.18
C PHE A 265 -3.69 15.05 30.03
N ASP A 266 -3.11 14.16 30.83
CA ASP A 266 -3.54 12.77 30.95
C ASP A 266 -4.85 12.60 31.75
N THR A 267 -5.35 13.66 32.40
CA THR A 267 -6.68 13.66 33.04
C THR A 267 -7.81 13.87 32.02
N ASP A 268 -8.98 13.28 32.29
CA ASP A 268 -10.11 13.22 31.34
C ASP A 268 -10.59 14.60 30.85
N GLU A 269 -10.53 15.65 31.69
CA GLU A 269 -10.97 17.00 31.32
C GLU A 269 -10.13 17.61 30.18
N TYR A 270 -8.83 17.29 30.14
CA TYR A 270 -7.86 17.91 29.24
C TYR A 270 -7.39 16.99 28.11
N ARG A 271 -7.79 15.71 28.13
CA ARG A 271 -7.46 14.71 27.10
C ARG A 271 -7.81 15.14 25.68
N LYS A 272 -8.89 15.92 25.51
CA LYS A 272 -9.30 16.50 24.21
C LYS A 272 -8.24 17.42 23.58
N TYR A 273 -7.39 18.06 24.39
CA TYR A 273 -6.36 18.98 23.93
C TYR A 273 -5.00 18.31 23.70
N TYR A 274 -4.87 17.02 24.01
CA TYR A 274 -3.61 16.28 23.99
C TYR A 274 -2.88 16.39 22.64
N LYS A 275 -3.59 16.20 21.52
CA LYS A 275 -3.03 16.32 20.16
C LYS A 275 -2.53 17.72 19.84
N THR A 276 -3.27 18.74 20.27
CA THR A 276 -2.93 20.15 20.04
C THR A 276 -1.69 20.52 20.83
N LEU A 277 -1.65 20.16 22.11
CA LEU A 277 -0.50 20.39 22.96
C LEU A 277 0.75 19.68 22.41
N PHE A 278 0.65 18.41 22.02
CA PHE A 278 1.78 17.68 21.44
C PHE A 278 2.36 18.42 20.23
N LYS A 279 1.51 18.87 19.31
CA LYS A 279 1.96 19.65 18.16
C LYS A 279 2.63 20.96 18.56
N VAL A 280 2.18 21.58 19.64
CA VAL A 280 2.73 22.85 20.11
C VAL A 280 4.05 22.67 20.87
N LEU A 281 4.13 21.68 21.76
CA LEU A 281 5.32 21.37 22.56
C LEU A 281 6.47 20.86 21.69
N PHE A 282 6.20 20.01 20.69
CA PHE A 282 7.21 19.50 19.76
C PHE A 282 7.46 20.44 18.57
N GLY A 283 6.58 21.41 18.34
CA GLY A 283 6.69 22.39 17.24
C GLY A 283 7.74 23.49 17.47
N TYR A 284 8.22 23.64 18.70
CA TYR A 284 9.31 24.56 19.04
C TYR A 284 10.46 23.78 19.71
N PRO A 285 11.74 24.13 19.46
CA PRO A 285 12.87 23.51 20.14
C PRO A 285 12.96 23.97 21.60
N ASN A 286 12.04 23.51 22.46
CA ASN A 286 12.18 23.71 23.90
C ASN A 286 13.26 22.75 24.43
N LEU A 287 14.49 23.25 24.56
CA LEU A 287 15.66 22.49 25.01
C LEU A 287 15.38 21.69 26.29
N SER A 288 14.70 22.30 27.26
CA SER A 288 14.37 21.67 28.55
C SER A 288 13.47 20.44 28.41
N PHE A 289 12.56 20.44 27.43
CA PHE A 289 11.67 19.32 27.14
C PHE A 289 12.41 18.17 26.44
N TYR A 290 13.22 18.49 25.43
CA TYR A 290 14.05 17.51 24.74
C TYR A 290 15.10 16.88 25.67
N GLU A 291 15.68 17.65 26.58
CA GLU A 291 16.58 17.15 27.63
C GLU A 291 15.86 16.18 28.57
N ALA A 292 14.61 16.46 28.95
CA ALA A 292 13.83 15.55 29.78
C ALA A 292 13.58 14.20 29.07
N ILE A 293 13.29 14.21 27.77
CA ILE A 293 13.14 12.98 26.96
C ILE A 293 14.47 12.24 26.85
N LYS A 294 15.58 12.94 26.54
CA LYS A 294 16.91 12.32 26.45
C LYS A 294 17.33 11.66 27.75
N LYS A 295 17.06 12.29 28.90
CA LYS A 295 17.31 11.72 30.23
C LYS A 295 16.43 10.51 30.56
N SER A 296 15.27 10.39 29.90
CA SER A 296 14.33 9.28 30.09
C SER A 296 14.61 8.10 29.15
N LYS A 297 15.70 8.15 28.36
CA LYS A 297 16.08 7.07 27.44
C LYS A 297 16.53 5.85 28.26
N LEU A 298 15.75 4.78 28.19
CA LEU A 298 16.16 3.46 28.67
C LEU A 298 16.91 2.71 27.56
N PRO A 299 17.85 1.81 27.91
CA PRO A 299 18.47 0.93 26.93
C PRO A 299 17.38 0.10 26.23
N ILE A 300 17.48 -0.01 24.91
CA ILE A 300 16.58 -0.87 24.14
C ILE A 300 17.16 -2.28 24.22
N GLU A 301 16.33 -3.23 24.65
CA GLU A 301 16.69 -4.65 24.65
C GLU A 301 16.66 -5.17 23.22
N ASP A 302 17.82 -5.51 22.68
CA ASP A 302 17.93 -6.15 21.37
C ASP A 302 17.87 -7.67 21.53
N LEU A 303 17.24 -8.33 20.58
CA LEU A 303 17.18 -9.79 20.51
C LEU A 303 18.40 -10.30 19.74
N HIS A 304 19.19 -11.14 20.41
CA HIS A 304 20.32 -11.84 19.80
C HIS A 304 20.06 -13.33 19.81
N GLU A 305 20.33 -13.99 18.68
CA GLU A 305 20.26 -15.44 18.58
C GLU A 305 21.27 -16.08 19.54
N SER A 306 20.80 -16.97 20.39
CA SER A 306 21.60 -17.61 21.44
C SER A 306 20.95 -18.94 21.80
N GLU A 307 21.76 -19.98 21.92
CA GLU A 307 21.34 -21.35 22.26
C GLU A 307 20.66 -21.42 23.65
N ASP A 308 20.97 -20.49 24.55
CA ASP A 308 20.41 -20.39 25.92
C ASP A 308 19.24 -19.40 26.05
N GLY A 309 18.74 -18.86 24.93
CA GLY A 309 17.67 -17.87 24.94
C GLY A 309 16.32 -18.43 25.39
N LYS A 310 15.48 -17.57 25.99
CA LYS A 310 14.12 -17.95 26.45
C LYS A 310 13.02 -17.69 25.40
N ILE A 311 13.35 -17.01 24.30
CA ILE A 311 12.37 -16.52 23.34
C ILE A 311 12.52 -17.31 22.04
N ASN A 312 11.54 -18.14 21.70
CA ASN A 312 11.51 -18.89 20.44
C ASN A 312 10.67 -18.14 19.39
N ILE A 313 11.29 -17.77 18.27
CA ILE A 313 10.60 -17.17 17.12
C ILE A 313 10.96 -18.00 15.90
N LEU A 314 9.95 -18.67 15.32
CA LEU A 314 10.07 -19.46 14.08
C LEU A 314 11.16 -20.56 14.15
N GLY A 315 11.42 -21.13 15.33
CA GLY A 315 12.40 -22.21 15.52
C GLY A 315 13.80 -21.73 15.91
N TYR A 316 14.04 -20.42 15.94
CA TYR A 316 15.29 -19.82 16.41
C TYR A 316 15.13 -19.31 17.85
N ILE A 317 16.17 -19.51 18.65
CA ILE A 317 16.19 -19.18 20.08
C ILE A 317 16.92 -17.85 20.28
N PHE A 318 16.28 -16.90 20.97
CA PHE A 318 16.79 -15.56 21.20
C PHE A 318 16.92 -15.22 22.69
N SER A 319 17.98 -14.47 23.02
CA SER A 319 18.23 -13.84 24.31
C SER A 319 18.11 -12.32 24.20
N LYS A 320 17.71 -11.65 25.29
CA LYS A 320 17.64 -10.18 25.37
C LYS A 320 18.96 -9.63 25.87
N LYS A 321 19.57 -8.71 25.13
CA LYS A 321 20.78 -8.00 25.54
C LYS A 321 20.51 -6.50 25.57
N CYS A 322 20.82 -5.85 26.69
CA CYS A 322 20.72 -4.40 26.81
C CYS A 322 21.94 -3.75 26.14
N ASN A 323 21.72 -2.95 25.09
CA ASN A 323 22.73 -2.10 24.51
C ASN A 323 22.63 -0.68 25.12
N PHE A 324 23.77 -0.14 25.57
CA PHE A 324 23.88 1.20 26.18
C PHE A 324 23.92 2.32 25.14
#